data_AF-A0A2S2RAY4-F1
#
_entry.id   AF-A0A2S2RAY4-F1
#
_cell.length_a   1.000
_cell.length_b   1.000
_cell.length_c   1.000
_cell.angle_alpha   90.00
_cell.angle_beta   90.00
_cell.angle_gamma   90.00
#
_symmetry.space_group_name_H-M   'P 1'
#
loop_
_entity.id
_entity.type
_entity.pdbx_description
1 polymer ?
#
loop_
_entity_poly.entity_id
_entity_poly.type
_entity_poly.pdbx_seq_one_letter_code
_entity_poly.pdbx_strand_id
1 'polypeptide(L)'
;MGLDLHKTVNNNIQDNLNIEKERWRSILKRIIACIEFLAEHNDPFRGTSSKLYTPNNGKFLGLIQMIAKFDIIMADHLIVCNDEIHDHYLGPRIQNELISIIATKIRDEIINRVKQSKYFTILLDGTPDKSHKEQLTFLLRIVEISKNLKYEINEYFICFIHTSNKSGSNLTEEIKEQLQLMNLDLKNCRGQAYDNGANMVGRKQRVQSRIISENPRAFFVPCTAHSLNLLLGDMASSVPAAMTFFGVIQRIYTMFSASTERWTILLKYVSDFTLKPMSDTRWESRVESIKPIRFQLGQVHDAFGEVSELTKDPKIKSESLSLANYEFSYNFILSVVIWNELLSAINKVSKSLQSETMELSNAVQLLSGLKDFFNNFREKGFELSKKTAQQLCEDIGTQPIFKRSRVLKKSKQFDYECNDTRTVSNEQKFYHDYFLAVVDQAIVSINQRF
;
A
#
# COMPACT_ATOMS: atom_id res chain seq x y z
N MET A 1 -12.85 -73.98 29.51
CA MET A 1 -12.49 -73.02 28.44
C MET A 1 -13.67 -72.92 27.51
N GLY A 2 -14.54 -71.92 27.71
CA GLY A 2 -15.67 -71.66 26.82
C GLY A 2 -15.21 -70.76 25.68
N LEU A 3 -15.09 -71.30 24.47
CA LEU A 3 -14.97 -70.50 23.25
C LEU A 3 -16.37 -70.01 22.89
N ASP A 4 -16.54 -68.70 22.95
CA ASP A 4 -17.78 -67.99 22.67
C ASP A 4 -18.07 -68.03 21.16
N LEU A 5 -19.02 -68.85 20.74
CA LEU A 5 -19.26 -69.29 19.35
C LEU A 5 -19.90 -68.23 18.42
N HIS A 6 -19.94 -66.95 18.83
CA HIS A 6 -20.54 -65.86 18.04
C HIS A 6 -19.59 -64.70 17.69
N LYS A 7 -18.29 -64.77 18.03
CA LYS A 7 -17.31 -63.79 17.55
C LYS A 7 -16.48 -64.37 16.41
N THR A 8 -16.93 -64.17 15.17
CA THR A 8 -16.09 -64.43 13.99
C THR A 8 -14.86 -63.51 14.03
N VAL A 9 -13.69 -64.04 13.67
CA VAL A 9 -12.39 -63.33 13.55
C VAL A 9 -12.51 -61.96 12.85
N ASN A 10 -13.48 -61.82 11.95
CA ASN A 10 -13.84 -60.57 11.27
C ASN A 10 -14.21 -59.40 12.21
N ASN A 11 -14.86 -59.63 13.36
CA ASN A 11 -15.26 -58.53 14.24
C ASN A 11 -14.06 -57.91 14.95
N ASN A 12 -13.13 -58.73 15.46
CA ASN A 12 -11.91 -58.22 16.11
C ASN A 12 -11.01 -57.49 15.11
N ILE A 13 -10.91 -57.97 13.87
CA ILE A 13 -10.18 -57.28 12.80
C ILE A 13 -10.84 -55.94 12.47
N GLN A 14 -12.17 -55.92 12.36
CA GLN A 14 -12.94 -54.70 12.09
C GLN A 14 -12.79 -53.67 13.21
N ASP A 15 -12.80 -54.11 14.47
CA ASP A 15 -12.60 -53.25 15.64
C ASP A 15 -11.19 -52.66 15.67
N ASN A 16 -10.16 -53.48 15.40
CA ASN A 16 -8.79 -52.99 15.30
C ASN A 16 -8.62 -51.96 14.17
N LEU A 17 -9.22 -52.20 13.00
CA LEU A 17 -9.23 -51.23 11.90
C LEU A 17 -9.92 -49.92 12.28
N ASN A 18 -11.01 -49.99 13.06
CA ASN A 18 -11.72 -48.80 13.51
C ASN A 18 -10.88 -47.99 14.52
N ILE A 19 -10.21 -48.66 15.46
CA ILE A 19 -9.29 -48.01 16.41
C ILE A 19 -8.15 -47.32 15.66
N GLU A 20 -7.57 -47.97 14.66
CA GLU A 20 -6.49 -47.39 13.87
C GLU A 20 -6.97 -46.18 13.04
N LYS A 21 -8.15 -46.27 12.42
CA LYS A 21 -8.78 -45.14 11.72
C LYS A 21 -8.98 -43.93 12.64
N GLU A 22 -9.46 -44.15 13.86
CA GLU A 22 -9.67 -43.07 14.82
C GLU A 22 -8.35 -42.47 15.32
N ARG A 23 -7.30 -43.28 15.48
CA ARG A 23 -5.93 -42.80 15.75
C ARG A 23 -5.44 -41.88 14.63
N TRP A 24 -5.53 -42.30 13.36
CA TRP A 24 -5.08 -41.48 12.24
C TRP A 24 -5.90 -40.20 12.06
N ARG A 25 -7.22 -40.26 12.22
CA ARG A 25 -8.09 -39.07 12.23
C ARG A 25 -7.70 -38.10 13.32
N SER A 26 -7.37 -38.61 14.51
CA SER A 26 -6.92 -37.82 15.65
C SER A 26 -5.59 -37.11 15.36
N ILE A 27 -4.63 -37.79 14.75
CA ILE A 27 -3.35 -37.20 14.33
C ILE A 27 -3.59 -36.10 13.28
N LEU A 28 -4.34 -36.40 12.22
CA LEU A 28 -4.62 -35.45 11.14
C LEU A 28 -5.34 -34.19 11.63
N LYS A 29 -6.30 -34.32 12.56
CA LYS A 29 -6.98 -33.14 13.16
C LYS A 29 -5.98 -32.17 13.79
N ARG A 30 -4.97 -32.68 14.49
CA ARG A 30 -3.96 -31.86 15.16
C ARG A 30 -3.00 -31.23 14.15
N ILE A 31 -2.62 -31.98 13.12
CA ILE A 31 -1.81 -31.46 12.00
C ILE A 31 -2.54 -30.33 11.28
N ILE A 32 -3.82 -30.52 10.97
CA ILE A 32 -4.67 -29.50 10.31
C ILE A 32 -4.76 -28.25 11.20
N ALA A 33 -5.01 -28.41 12.51
CA ALA A 33 -5.06 -27.29 13.44
C ALA A 33 -3.74 -26.49 13.48
N CYS A 34 -2.58 -27.16 13.40
CA CYS A 34 -1.30 -26.46 13.27
C CYS A 34 -1.18 -25.70 11.94
N ILE A 35 -1.67 -26.28 10.84
CA ILE A 35 -1.65 -25.64 9.52
C ILE A 35 -2.54 -24.39 9.52
N GLU A 36 -3.76 -24.50 10.06
CA GLU A 36 -4.71 -23.40 10.19
C GLU A 36 -4.11 -22.26 11.03
N PHE A 37 -3.56 -22.59 12.21
CA PHE A 37 -2.92 -21.60 13.09
C PHE A 37 -1.80 -20.84 12.36
N LEU A 38 -0.89 -21.54 11.68
CA LEU A 38 0.20 -20.88 10.95
C LEU A 38 -0.32 -20.03 9.79
N ALA A 39 -1.33 -20.51 9.07
CA ALA A 39 -1.92 -19.79 7.95
C ALA A 39 -2.62 -18.49 8.42
N GLU A 40 -3.42 -18.54 9.49
CA GLU A 40 -4.10 -17.37 10.07
C GLU A 40 -3.13 -16.28 10.53
N HIS A 41 -1.94 -16.67 11.00
CA HIS A 41 -0.91 -15.75 11.48
C HIS A 41 0.10 -15.35 10.40
N ASN A 42 -0.06 -15.81 9.15
CA ASN A 42 0.89 -15.61 8.05
C ASN A 42 2.32 -16.07 8.39
N ASP A 43 2.43 -17.14 9.16
CA ASP A 43 3.69 -17.63 9.69
C ASP A 43 4.38 -18.63 8.75
N PRO A 44 5.74 -18.63 8.69
CA PRO A 44 6.46 -19.58 7.87
C PRO A 44 6.34 -20.99 8.43
N PHE A 45 5.91 -21.92 7.58
CA PHE A 45 5.75 -23.32 7.95
C PHE A 45 7.10 -24.03 8.13
N ARG A 46 8.07 -23.74 7.26
CA ARG A 46 9.35 -24.44 7.16
C ARG A 46 10.51 -23.57 7.62
N GLY A 47 11.55 -24.24 8.11
CA GLY A 47 12.85 -23.64 8.38
C GLY A 47 13.92 -24.22 7.45
N THR A 48 15.18 -24.03 7.81
CA THR A 48 16.32 -24.56 7.04
C THR A 48 16.48 -26.08 7.18
N SER A 49 15.88 -26.68 8.20
CA SER A 49 15.80 -28.13 8.38
C SER A 49 14.37 -28.63 8.20
N SER A 50 14.22 -29.84 7.67
CA SER A 50 12.94 -30.56 7.57
C SER A 50 12.87 -31.75 8.53
N LYS A 51 13.82 -31.87 9.48
CA LYS A 51 13.93 -32.99 10.41
C LYS A 51 13.44 -32.62 11.80
N LEU A 52 12.72 -33.55 12.44
CA LEU A 52 12.32 -33.41 13.83
C LEU A 52 13.54 -33.24 14.74
N TYR A 53 13.37 -32.44 15.78
CA TYR A 53 14.33 -32.16 16.86
C TYR A 53 15.68 -31.58 16.43
N THR A 54 15.77 -31.07 15.20
CA THR A 54 16.94 -30.34 14.73
C THR A 54 16.74 -28.83 14.85
N PRO A 55 17.80 -28.05 15.10
CA PRO A 55 17.71 -26.59 15.06
C PRO A 55 17.14 -26.10 13.73
N ASN A 56 16.30 -25.06 13.78
CA ASN A 56 15.68 -24.43 12.61
C ASN A 56 14.81 -25.39 11.76
N ASN A 57 14.12 -26.35 12.38
CA ASN A 57 13.20 -27.26 11.70
C ASN A 57 11.86 -26.64 11.25
N GLY A 58 11.68 -25.33 11.44
CA GLY A 58 10.48 -24.60 11.06
C GLY A 58 9.38 -24.62 12.12
N LYS A 59 8.49 -23.62 12.05
CA LYS A 59 7.43 -23.45 13.05
C LYS A 59 6.44 -24.60 13.05
N PHE A 60 6.17 -25.22 11.90
CA PHE A 60 5.24 -26.35 11.82
C PHE A 60 5.71 -27.55 12.64
N LEU A 61 6.95 -28.00 12.44
CA LEU A 61 7.50 -29.11 13.22
C LEU A 61 7.65 -28.71 14.70
N GLY A 62 8.04 -27.46 14.97
CA GLY A 62 8.09 -26.92 16.33
C GLY A 62 6.74 -26.98 17.07
N LEU A 63 5.64 -26.59 16.42
CA LEU A 63 4.29 -26.68 16.99
C LEU A 63 3.87 -28.12 17.24
N ILE A 64 4.14 -29.01 16.30
CA ILE A 64 3.84 -30.44 16.44
C ILE A 64 4.60 -31.04 17.65
N GLN A 65 5.87 -30.70 17.80
CA GLN A 65 6.69 -31.11 18.96
C GLN A 65 6.16 -30.54 20.27
N MET A 66 5.68 -29.29 20.25
CA MET A 66 5.06 -28.66 21.41
C MET A 66 3.77 -29.41 21.81
N ILE A 67 2.90 -29.72 20.85
CA ILE A 67 1.66 -30.48 21.10
C ILE A 67 1.98 -31.86 21.69
N ALA A 68 2.98 -32.55 21.14
CA ALA A 68 3.39 -33.87 21.61
C ALA A 68 3.87 -33.90 23.07
N LYS A 69 4.25 -32.76 23.67
CA LYS A 69 4.57 -32.70 25.11
C LYS A 69 3.35 -32.90 26.01
N PHE A 70 2.15 -32.63 25.49
CA PHE A 70 0.90 -32.67 26.24
C PHE A 70 -0.10 -33.69 25.67
N ASP A 71 0.14 -34.19 24.45
CA ASP A 71 -0.75 -35.09 23.74
C ASP A 71 -0.06 -36.43 23.45
N ILE A 72 -0.52 -37.49 24.11
CA ILE A 72 0.09 -38.82 24.02
C ILE A 72 -0.02 -39.43 22.62
N ILE A 73 -1.09 -39.14 21.88
CA ILE A 73 -1.29 -39.66 20.52
C ILE A 73 -0.24 -39.06 19.58
N MET A 74 0.05 -37.77 19.73
CA MET A 74 1.13 -37.12 18.97
C MET A 74 2.52 -37.53 19.44
N ALA A 75 2.72 -37.73 20.74
CA ALA A 75 3.98 -38.25 21.27
C ALA A 75 4.33 -39.60 20.63
N ASP A 76 3.38 -40.54 20.64
CA ASP A 76 3.53 -41.85 20.02
C ASP A 76 3.78 -41.73 18.51
N HIS A 77 3.08 -40.82 17.83
CA HIS A 77 3.29 -40.60 16.40
C HIS A 77 4.70 -40.07 16.09
N LEU A 78 5.25 -39.20 16.93
CA LEU A 78 6.60 -38.65 16.74
C LEU A 78 7.71 -39.68 16.91
N ILE A 79 7.55 -40.65 17.82
CA ILE A 79 8.51 -41.74 17.99
C ILE A 79 8.61 -42.54 16.69
N VAL A 80 7.46 -42.93 16.12
CA VAL A 80 7.39 -43.68 14.86
C VAL A 80 8.01 -42.88 13.68
N CYS A 81 7.79 -41.57 13.64
CA CYS A 81 8.35 -40.71 12.59
C CYS A 81 9.87 -40.52 12.70
N ASN A 82 10.47 -40.72 13.88
CA ASN A 82 11.88 -40.44 14.12
C ASN A 82 12.79 -41.63 13.83
N ASP A 83 12.29 -42.86 14.03
CA ASP A 83 13.14 -44.06 14.03
C ASP A 83 12.89 -45.01 12.85
N GLU A 84 11.72 -44.98 12.18
CA GLU A 84 11.32 -46.10 11.30
C GLU A 84 10.75 -45.75 9.90
N ILE A 85 10.32 -44.50 9.65
CA ILE A 85 9.57 -44.18 8.41
C ILE A 85 10.09 -42.92 7.69
N HIS A 86 10.53 -43.09 6.44
CA HIS A 86 10.93 -41.98 5.56
C HIS A 86 9.76 -41.12 5.08
N ASP A 87 8.59 -41.72 4.82
CA ASP A 87 7.37 -41.04 4.37
C ASP A 87 6.33 -40.95 5.50
N HIS A 88 6.21 -39.79 6.12
CA HIS A 88 5.27 -39.55 7.22
C HIS A 88 4.49 -38.25 7.01
N TYR A 89 3.33 -38.11 7.66
CA TYR A 89 2.39 -36.99 7.49
C TYR A 89 2.96 -35.60 7.82
N LEU A 90 4.09 -35.54 8.51
CA LEU A 90 4.80 -34.30 8.83
C LEU A 90 5.82 -33.89 7.76
N GLY A 91 6.03 -34.74 6.75
CA GLY A 91 6.92 -34.50 5.64
C GLY A 91 6.44 -33.34 4.75
N PRO A 92 7.35 -32.63 4.07
CA PRO A 92 7.02 -31.44 3.30
C PRO A 92 6.04 -31.69 2.15
N ARG A 93 6.10 -32.88 1.52
CA ARG A 93 5.19 -33.25 0.43
C ARG A 93 3.75 -33.35 0.92
N ILE A 94 3.52 -34.11 1.99
CA ILE A 94 2.17 -34.30 2.55
C ILE A 94 1.64 -33.00 3.15
N GLN A 95 2.51 -32.21 3.79
CA GLN A 95 2.15 -30.88 4.26
C GLN A 95 1.62 -30.00 3.12
N ASN A 96 2.29 -29.96 1.96
CA ASN A 96 1.81 -29.20 0.80
C ASN A 96 0.46 -29.73 0.27
N GLU A 97 0.28 -31.06 0.28
CA GLU A 97 -0.97 -31.69 -0.13
C GLU A 97 -2.12 -31.29 0.79
N LEU A 98 -1.93 -31.37 2.11
CA LEU A 98 -2.93 -30.93 3.09
C LEU A 98 -3.27 -29.44 2.93
N ILE A 99 -2.26 -28.59 2.77
CA ILE A 99 -2.47 -27.15 2.50
C ILE A 99 -3.29 -26.97 1.22
N SER A 100 -2.98 -27.70 0.15
CA SER A 100 -3.71 -27.62 -1.11
C SER A 100 -5.17 -28.08 -0.98
N ILE A 101 -5.43 -29.15 -0.22
CA ILE A 101 -6.79 -29.64 0.06
C ILE A 101 -7.58 -28.59 0.84
N ILE A 102 -7.02 -28.04 1.92
CA ILE A 102 -7.65 -27.00 2.73
C ILE A 102 -7.95 -25.76 1.86
N ALA A 103 -6.96 -25.28 1.10
CA ALA A 103 -7.13 -24.13 0.22
C ALA A 103 -8.21 -24.36 -0.84
N THR A 104 -8.30 -25.57 -1.40
CA THR A 104 -9.34 -25.93 -2.36
C THR A 104 -10.72 -25.90 -1.70
N LYS A 105 -10.86 -26.46 -0.49
CA LYS A 105 -12.14 -26.44 0.24
C LYS A 105 -12.60 -25.02 0.61
N ILE A 106 -11.68 -24.17 1.03
CA ILE A 106 -11.97 -22.75 1.30
C ILE A 106 -12.43 -22.06 0.01
N ARG A 107 -11.73 -22.30 -1.10
CA ARG A 107 -12.08 -21.71 -2.40
C ARG A 107 -13.44 -22.19 -2.90
N ASP A 108 -13.75 -23.47 -2.79
CA ASP A 108 -15.04 -24.04 -3.17
C ASP A 108 -16.18 -23.38 -2.38
N GLU A 109 -15.99 -23.19 -1.07
CA GLU A 109 -16.96 -22.52 -0.20
C GLU A 109 -17.15 -21.05 -0.59
N ILE A 110 -16.07 -20.32 -0.87
CA ILE A 110 -16.13 -18.95 -1.39
C ILE A 110 -16.93 -18.91 -2.70
N ILE A 111 -16.62 -19.79 -3.65
CA ILE A 111 -17.31 -19.86 -4.95
C ILE A 111 -18.80 -20.17 -4.75
N ASN A 112 -19.15 -21.04 -3.80
CA ASN A 112 -20.55 -21.33 -3.45
C ASN A 112 -21.27 -20.08 -2.94
N ARG A 113 -20.64 -19.28 -2.06
CA ARG A 113 -21.21 -18.02 -1.58
C ARG A 113 -21.40 -16.99 -2.70
N VAL A 114 -20.43 -16.89 -3.62
CA VAL A 114 -20.54 -16.04 -4.81
C VAL A 114 -21.72 -16.48 -5.68
N LYS A 115 -21.88 -17.79 -5.91
CA LYS A 115 -23.01 -18.35 -6.68
C LYS A 115 -24.36 -18.08 -6.01
N GLN A 116 -24.45 -18.21 -4.69
CA GLN A 116 -25.66 -17.89 -3.92
C GLN A 116 -26.03 -16.41 -4.01
N SER A 117 -25.04 -15.53 -3.93
CA SER A 117 -25.23 -14.08 -4.10
C SER A 117 -25.59 -13.69 -5.54
N LYS A 118 -25.37 -14.60 -6.50
CA LYS A 118 -25.55 -14.47 -7.95
C LYS A 118 -24.68 -13.40 -8.60
N TYR A 119 -24.67 -12.19 -8.08
CA TYR A 119 -23.94 -11.04 -8.62
C TYR A 119 -22.63 -10.80 -7.87
N PHE A 120 -21.61 -10.40 -8.63
CA PHE A 120 -20.28 -10.14 -8.09
C PHE A 120 -19.58 -9.01 -8.85
N THR A 121 -18.52 -8.49 -8.24
CA THR A 121 -17.61 -7.50 -8.81
C THR A 121 -16.21 -8.10 -8.83
N ILE A 122 -15.48 -7.88 -9.93
CA ILE A 122 -14.09 -8.31 -10.08
C ILE A 122 -13.18 -7.18 -9.61
N LEU A 123 -12.26 -7.46 -8.70
CA LEU A 123 -11.21 -6.55 -8.27
C LEU A 123 -9.86 -7.13 -8.66
N LEU A 124 -9.01 -6.33 -9.32
CA LEU A 124 -7.65 -6.73 -9.66
C LEU A 124 -6.65 -5.70 -9.16
N ASP A 125 -5.59 -6.16 -8.52
CA ASP A 125 -4.47 -5.31 -8.12
C ASP A 125 -3.14 -5.94 -8.55
N GLY A 126 -2.30 -5.14 -9.20
CA GLY A 126 -1.06 -5.59 -9.81
C GLY A 126 0.16 -5.14 -9.02
N THR A 127 1.00 -6.09 -8.62
CA THR A 127 2.29 -5.78 -7.99
C THR A 127 3.40 -6.67 -8.57
N PRO A 128 4.63 -6.17 -8.72
CA PRO A 128 5.77 -7.04 -8.97
C PRO A 128 6.07 -7.87 -7.71
N ASP A 129 6.24 -9.18 -7.87
CA ASP A 129 6.66 -10.08 -6.81
C ASP A 129 8.16 -9.93 -6.48
N LYS A 130 8.64 -10.63 -5.44
CA LYS A 130 10.06 -10.63 -5.03
C LYS A 130 11.02 -11.17 -6.10
N SER A 131 10.51 -11.88 -7.10
CA SER A 131 11.26 -12.41 -8.25
C SER A 131 11.15 -11.52 -9.49
N HIS A 132 10.63 -10.29 -9.34
CA HIS A 132 10.38 -9.33 -10.42
C HIS A 132 9.41 -9.83 -11.50
N LYS A 133 8.55 -10.79 -11.15
CA LYS A 133 7.43 -11.22 -12.00
C LYS A 133 6.19 -10.47 -11.59
N GLU A 134 5.41 -10.00 -12.57
CA GLU A 134 4.13 -9.39 -12.24
C GLU A 134 3.11 -10.45 -11.82
N GLN A 135 2.42 -10.16 -10.74
CA GLN A 135 1.30 -10.92 -10.25
C GLN A 135 0.10 -10.00 -10.11
N LEU A 136 -1.05 -10.47 -10.59
CA LEU A 136 -2.33 -9.80 -10.41
C LEU A 136 -3.12 -10.55 -9.35
N THR A 137 -3.47 -9.86 -8.28
CA THR A 137 -4.34 -10.39 -7.23
C THR A 137 -5.76 -10.41 -7.78
N PHE A 138 -6.40 -11.58 -7.81
CA PHE A 138 -7.78 -11.72 -8.26
C PHE A 138 -8.71 -11.84 -7.04
N LEU A 139 -9.58 -10.84 -6.85
CA LEU A 139 -10.60 -10.86 -5.81
C LEU A 139 -12.01 -10.73 -6.38
N LEU A 140 -12.96 -11.30 -5.64
CA LEU A 140 -14.38 -11.16 -5.91
C LEU A 140 -15.05 -10.45 -4.73
N ARG A 141 -15.78 -9.37 -5.03
CA ARG A 141 -16.63 -8.67 -4.07
C ARG A 141 -18.08 -9.04 -4.30
N ILE A 142 -18.78 -9.42 -3.23
CA ILE A 142 -20.20 -9.79 -3.27
C ILE A 142 -20.99 -9.08 -2.17
N VAL A 143 -22.30 -9.04 -2.35
CA VAL A 143 -23.25 -8.59 -1.33
C VAL A 143 -24.04 -9.80 -0.89
N GLU A 144 -23.75 -10.29 0.31
CA GLU A 144 -24.48 -11.39 0.93
C GLU A 144 -25.69 -10.84 1.68
N ILE A 145 -26.87 -11.41 1.42
CA ILE A 145 -28.11 -11.02 2.11
C ILE A 145 -28.48 -12.14 3.06
N SER A 146 -28.39 -11.84 4.36
CA SER A 146 -28.83 -12.75 5.42
C SER A 146 -30.35 -12.94 5.41
N LYS A 147 -30.82 -14.00 6.06
CA LYS A 147 -32.27 -14.29 6.23
C LYS A 147 -33.04 -13.14 6.89
N ASN A 148 -32.37 -12.31 7.68
CA ASN A 148 -32.95 -11.16 8.38
C ASN A 148 -32.93 -9.87 7.52
N LEU A 149 -32.70 -9.98 6.21
CA LEU A 149 -32.58 -8.87 5.26
C LEU A 149 -31.46 -7.87 5.58
N LYS A 150 -30.51 -8.25 6.44
CA LYS A 150 -29.26 -7.51 6.60
C LYS A 150 -28.31 -7.93 5.48
N TYR A 151 -27.69 -6.94 4.84
CA TYR A 151 -26.65 -7.20 3.85
C TYR A 151 -25.27 -7.05 4.49
N GLU A 152 -24.33 -7.86 4.03
CA GLU A 152 -22.92 -7.77 4.36
C GLU A 152 -22.13 -7.74 3.04
N ILE A 153 -21.11 -6.90 3.00
CA ILE A 153 -20.23 -6.79 1.84
C ILE A 153 -18.99 -7.62 2.17
N ASN A 154 -18.74 -8.64 1.35
CA ASN A 154 -17.60 -9.52 1.53
C ASN A 154 -16.68 -9.44 0.32
N GLU A 155 -15.38 -9.38 0.58
CA GLU A 155 -14.32 -9.42 -0.43
C GLU A 155 -13.50 -10.70 -0.22
N TYR A 156 -13.40 -11.50 -1.29
CA TYR A 156 -12.74 -12.79 -1.24
C TYR A 156 -11.56 -12.83 -2.20
N PHE A 157 -10.37 -13.08 -1.66
CA PHE A 157 -9.21 -13.45 -2.46
C PHE A 157 -9.41 -14.85 -3.05
N ILE A 158 -9.16 -14.99 -4.36
CA ILE A 158 -9.32 -16.26 -5.07
C ILE A 158 -7.95 -16.87 -5.40
N CYS A 159 -7.13 -16.11 -6.11
CA CYS A 159 -5.83 -16.56 -6.59
C CYS A 159 -4.95 -15.39 -7.04
N PHE A 160 -3.67 -15.69 -7.28
CA PHE A 160 -2.80 -14.83 -8.08
C PHE A 160 -2.83 -15.29 -9.53
N ILE A 161 -2.98 -14.33 -10.43
CA ILE A 161 -2.80 -14.50 -11.86
C ILE A 161 -1.36 -14.12 -12.19
N HIS A 162 -0.59 -15.08 -12.69
CA HIS A 162 0.78 -14.85 -13.16
C HIS A 162 0.76 -14.64 -14.67
N THR A 163 1.14 -13.45 -15.12
CA THR A 163 1.21 -13.14 -16.55
C THR A 163 2.61 -12.68 -16.95
N SER A 164 3.13 -13.24 -18.03
CA SER A 164 4.33 -12.73 -18.71
C SER A 164 3.97 -11.65 -19.75
N ASN A 165 2.72 -11.59 -20.20
CA ASN A 165 2.25 -10.69 -21.25
C ASN A 165 1.14 -9.76 -20.71
N LYS A 166 1.48 -8.49 -20.55
CA LYS A 166 0.58 -7.47 -20.01
C LYS A 166 -0.48 -6.98 -20.98
N SER A 167 -0.58 -7.51 -22.21
CA SER A 167 -1.56 -7.02 -23.17
C SER A 167 -2.99 -7.15 -22.62
N GLY A 168 -3.82 -6.14 -22.88
CA GLY A 168 -5.20 -6.12 -22.37
C GLY A 168 -6.05 -7.31 -22.87
N SER A 169 -5.71 -7.89 -24.03
CA SER A 169 -6.34 -9.14 -24.52
C SER A 169 -6.00 -10.33 -23.62
N ASN A 170 -4.72 -10.57 -23.37
CA ASN A 170 -4.25 -11.71 -22.59
C ASN A 170 -4.82 -11.67 -21.16
N LEU A 171 -4.81 -10.49 -20.54
CA LEU A 171 -5.41 -10.30 -19.21
C LEU A 171 -6.92 -10.56 -19.20
N THR A 172 -7.62 -10.20 -20.27
CA THR A 172 -9.07 -10.48 -20.37
C THR A 172 -9.34 -11.97 -20.51
N GLU A 173 -8.55 -12.66 -21.32
CA GLU A 173 -8.64 -14.11 -21.52
C GLU A 173 -8.38 -14.85 -20.21
N GLU A 174 -7.31 -14.48 -19.50
CA GLU A 174 -6.98 -15.05 -18.20
C GLU A 174 -8.10 -14.82 -17.16
N ILE A 175 -8.67 -13.62 -17.08
CA ILE A 175 -9.85 -13.36 -16.22
C ILE A 175 -11.01 -14.29 -16.56
N LYS A 176 -11.28 -14.49 -17.86
CA LYS A 176 -12.37 -15.37 -18.31
C LYS A 176 -12.09 -16.83 -18.00
N GLU A 177 -10.86 -17.29 -18.20
CA GLU A 177 -10.44 -18.64 -17.85
C GLU A 177 -10.63 -18.90 -16.36
N GLN A 178 -10.22 -17.96 -15.49
CA GLN A 178 -10.46 -18.06 -14.05
C GLN A 178 -11.96 -18.14 -13.74
N LEU A 179 -12.80 -17.29 -14.34
CA LEU A 179 -14.26 -17.35 -14.16
C LEU A 179 -14.86 -18.67 -14.63
N GLN A 180 -14.40 -19.20 -15.76
CA GLN A 180 -14.85 -20.49 -16.31
C GLN A 180 -14.46 -21.65 -15.40
N LEU A 181 -13.22 -21.68 -14.88
CA LEU A 181 -12.77 -22.68 -13.91
C LEU A 181 -13.66 -22.71 -12.64
N MET A 182 -14.18 -21.55 -12.24
CA MET A 182 -15.09 -21.42 -11.09
C MET A 182 -16.56 -21.66 -11.43
N ASN A 183 -16.89 -21.89 -12.71
CA ASN A 183 -18.26 -21.90 -13.25
C ASN A 183 -19.05 -20.63 -12.88
N LEU A 184 -18.43 -19.46 -13.04
CA LEU A 184 -19.05 -18.15 -12.85
C LEU A 184 -19.30 -17.51 -14.21
N ASP A 185 -20.54 -17.08 -14.45
CA ASP A 185 -20.91 -16.40 -15.69
C ASP A 185 -20.55 -14.90 -15.61
N LEU A 186 -19.75 -14.42 -16.57
CA LEU A 186 -19.42 -13.01 -16.71
C LEU A 186 -20.66 -12.12 -16.82
N LYS A 187 -21.79 -12.61 -17.33
CA LYS A 187 -23.08 -11.87 -17.39
C LYS A 187 -23.63 -11.50 -16.01
N ASN A 188 -23.21 -12.19 -14.96
CA ASN A 188 -23.57 -11.88 -13.58
C ASN A 188 -22.64 -10.85 -12.93
N CYS A 189 -21.52 -10.51 -13.58
CA CYS A 189 -20.65 -9.43 -13.12
C CYS A 189 -21.40 -8.08 -13.14
N ARG A 190 -21.27 -7.30 -12.07
CA ARG A 190 -21.89 -5.96 -11.92
C ARG A 190 -20.88 -4.84 -11.75
N GLY A 191 -19.63 -5.18 -11.53
CA GLY A 191 -18.55 -4.21 -11.42
C GLY A 191 -17.21 -4.81 -11.79
N GLN A 192 -16.30 -3.95 -12.21
CA GLN A 192 -14.89 -4.27 -12.42
C GLN A 192 -14.06 -3.10 -11.91
N ALA A 193 -13.06 -3.37 -11.07
CA ALA A 193 -12.17 -2.34 -10.56
C ALA A 193 -10.72 -2.80 -10.57
N TYR A 194 -9.84 -1.92 -11.04
CA TYR A 194 -8.40 -2.14 -11.11
C TYR A 194 -7.66 -0.82 -11.28
N ASP A 195 -6.33 -0.88 -11.22
CA ASP A 195 -5.46 0.28 -11.41
C ASP A 195 -5.63 0.91 -12.81
N ASN A 196 -5.22 2.17 -12.96
CA ASN A 196 -5.24 2.85 -14.25
C ASN A 196 -4.06 2.46 -15.14
N GLY A 197 -3.53 1.24 -14.97
CA GLY A 197 -2.45 0.71 -15.79
C GLY A 197 -2.79 0.83 -17.27
N ALA A 198 -1.78 1.14 -18.09
CA ALA A 198 -1.96 1.39 -19.52
C ALA A 198 -2.58 0.20 -20.29
N ASN A 199 -2.59 -1.01 -19.73
CA ASN A 199 -3.24 -2.17 -20.35
C ASN A 199 -4.62 -2.49 -19.76
N MET A 200 -4.97 -1.88 -18.63
CA MET A 200 -6.18 -2.12 -17.86
C MET A 200 -7.30 -1.15 -18.28
N VAL A 201 -7.00 0.15 -18.41
CA VAL A 201 -8.01 1.22 -18.54
C VAL A 201 -7.90 1.99 -19.85
N GLY A 202 -8.95 2.12 -20.67
CA GLY A 202 -8.94 2.97 -21.87
C GLY A 202 -9.82 2.49 -23.03
N ARG A 203 -10.06 3.39 -23.99
CA ARG A 203 -11.14 3.32 -25.01
C ARG A 203 -11.00 2.25 -26.11
N LYS A 204 -9.84 1.61 -26.27
CA LYS A 204 -9.61 0.59 -27.31
C LYS A 204 -8.78 -0.58 -26.77
N GLN A 205 -9.28 -1.80 -26.95
CA GLN A 205 -8.56 -3.09 -26.78
C GLN A 205 -7.98 -3.41 -25.39
N ARG A 206 -8.28 -2.63 -24.34
CA ARG A 206 -7.89 -2.88 -22.94
C ARG A 206 -8.93 -3.73 -22.21
N VAL A 207 -8.57 -4.25 -21.03
CA VAL A 207 -9.43 -5.14 -20.21
C VAL A 207 -10.82 -4.56 -19.99
N GLN A 208 -10.89 -3.28 -19.63
CA GLN A 208 -12.13 -2.54 -19.42
C GLN A 208 -13.08 -2.60 -20.61
N SER A 209 -12.61 -2.16 -21.78
CA SER A 209 -13.45 -2.08 -22.97
C SER A 209 -13.96 -3.46 -23.39
N ARG A 210 -13.14 -4.50 -23.20
CA ARG A 210 -13.50 -5.88 -23.56
C ARG A 210 -14.58 -6.44 -22.63
N ILE A 211 -14.39 -6.34 -21.30
CA ILE A 211 -15.40 -6.81 -20.33
C ILE A 211 -16.72 -6.03 -20.51
N ILE A 212 -16.69 -4.71 -20.69
CA ILE A 212 -17.90 -3.90 -20.92
C ILE A 212 -18.61 -4.31 -22.22
N SER A 213 -17.86 -4.63 -23.28
CA SER A 213 -18.46 -5.05 -24.56
C SER A 213 -19.24 -6.36 -24.46
N GLU A 214 -18.83 -7.26 -23.56
CA GLU A 214 -19.51 -8.54 -23.32
C GLU A 214 -20.60 -8.46 -22.27
N ASN A 215 -20.39 -7.64 -21.25
CA ASN A 215 -21.37 -7.36 -20.22
C ASN A 215 -21.43 -5.85 -19.93
N PRO A 216 -22.36 -5.12 -20.57
CA PRO A 216 -22.54 -3.68 -20.34
C PRO A 216 -22.92 -3.31 -18.90
N ARG A 217 -23.33 -4.28 -18.08
CA ARG A 217 -23.65 -4.07 -16.66
C ARG A 217 -22.45 -4.22 -15.73
N ALA A 218 -21.29 -4.64 -16.23
CA ALA A 218 -20.05 -4.71 -15.44
C ALA A 218 -19.40 -3.31 -15.40
N PHE A 219 -19.93 -2.42 -14.56
CA PHE A 219 -19.47 -1.03 -14.48
C PHE A 219 -18.01 -0.96 -14.05
N PHE A 220 -17.22 -0.16 -14.78
CA PHE A 220 -15.83 0.05 -14.43
C PHE A 220 -15.67 1.17 -13.41
N VAL A 221 -14.95 0.88 -12.34
CA VAL A 221 -14.54 1.86 -11.32
C VAL A 221 -13.01 1.89 -11.28
N PRO A 222 -12.36 3.01 -11.67
CA PRO A 222 -10.91 3.12 -11.58
C PRO A 222 -10.47 3.17 -10.11
N CYS A 223 -9.26 2.69 -9.83
CA CYS A 223 -8.68 2.83 -8.50
C CYS A 223 -8.57 4.32 -8.11
N THR A 224 -9.37 4.72 -7.12
CA THR A 224 -9.43 6.09 -6.61
C THR A 224 -8.12 6.50 -5.95
N ALA A 225 -7.52 5.60 -5.17
CA ALA A 225 -6.23 5.81 -4.52
C ALA A 225 -5.12 6.08 -5.54
N HIS A 226 -5.06 5.27 -6.60
CA HIS A 226 -4.12 5.49 -7.70
C HIS A 226 -4.41 6.81 -8.44
N SER A 227 -5.67 7.15 -8.66
CA SER A 227 -6.06 8.40 -9.32
C SER A 227 -5.67 9.64 -8.52
N LEU A 228 -5.84 9.61 -7.18
CA LEU A 228 -5.36 10.66 -6.28
C LEU A 228 -3.82 10.74 -6.23
N ASN A 229 -3.15 9.59 -6.28
CA ASN A 229 -1.71 9.51 -6.35
C ASN A 229 -1.15 10.18 -7.63
N LEU A 230 -1.78 9.91 -8.78
CA LEU A 230 -1.43 10.55 -10.04
C LEU A 230 -1.71 12.06 -10.01
N LEU A 231 -2.82 12.50 -9.42
CA LEU A 231 -3.12 13.91 -9.20
C LEU A 231 -2.00 14.61 -8.42
N LEU A 232 -1.49 14.00 -7.35
CA LEU A 232 -0.37 14.54 -6.58
C LEU A 232 0.92 14.61 -7.40
N GLY A 233 1.20 13.57 -8.20
CA GLY A 233 2.32 13.55 -9.12
C GLY A 233 2.25 14.68 -10.15
N ASP A 234 1.07 14.92 -10.73
CA ASP A 234 0.83 16.02 -11.68
C ASP A 234 1.09 17.38 -11.00
N MET A 235 0.55 17.59 -9.80
CA MET A 235 0.74 18.84 -9.04
C MET A 235 2.21 19.11 -8.75
N ALA A 236 2.95 18.09 -8.29
CA ALA A 236 4.34 18.27 -7.90
C ALA A 236 5.29 18.45 -9.09
N SER A 237 4.93 17.89 -10.24
CA SER A 237 5.68 18.00 -11.49
C SER A 237 5.26 19.21 -12.33
N SER A 238 4.20 19.92 -11.93
CA SER A 238 3.66 21.06 -12.68
C SER A 238 4.60 22.26 -12.72
N VAL A 239 5.39 22.47 -11.67
CA VAL A 239 6.29 23.61 -11.52
C VAL A 239 7.69 23.13 -11.16
N PRO A 240 8.76 23.55 -11.87
CA PRO A 240 10.13 23.16 -11.54
C PRO A 240 10.54 23.43 -10.09
N ALA A 241 10.07 24.56 -9.52
CA ALA A 241 10.31 24.89 -8.13
C ALA A 241 9.64 23.91 -7.14
N ALA A 242 8.50 23.29 -7.51
CA ALA A 242 7.87 22.26 -6.69
C ALA A 242 8.66 20.95 -6.72
N MET A 243 9.21 20.59 -7.89
CA MET A 243 10.13 19.44 -8.00
C MET A 243 11.37 19.64 -7.14
N THR A 244 11.99 20.83 -7.20
CA THR A 244 13.13 21.17 -6.34
C THR A 244 12.76 21.12 -4.86
N PHE A 245 11.59 21.63 -4.48
CA PHE A 245 11.08 21.56 -3.10
C PHE A 245 11.08 20.13 -2.57
N PHE A 246 10.48 19.18 -3.29
CA PHE A 246 10.48 17.77 -2.88
C PHE A 246 11.90 17.18 -2.85
N GLY A 247 12.77 17.56 -3.77
CA GLY A 247 14.20 17.21 -3.72
C GLY A 247 14.89 17.67 -2.43
N VAL A 248 14.58 18.87 -1.94
CA VAL A 248 15.12 19.39 -0.67
C VAL A 248 14.57 18.59 0.52
N ILE A 249 13.28 18.26 0.55
CA ILE A 249 12.68 17.42 1.60
C ILE A 249 13.40 16.07 1.71
N GLN A 250 13.68 15.42 0.57
CA GLN A 250 14.42 14.17 0.55
C GLN A 250 15.87 14.35 1.02
N ARG A 251 16.54 15.44 0.62
CA ARG A 251 17.90 15.76 1.10
C ARG A 251 17.95 15.96 2.61
N ILE A 252 16.95 16.62 3.19
CA ILE A 252 16.83 16.77 4.65
C ILE A 252 16.77 15.39 5.32
N TYR A 253 15.91 14.49 4.84
CA TYR A 253 15.84 13.13 5.37
C TYR A 253 17.17 12.37 5.22
N THR A 254 17.76 12.37 4.01
CA THR A 254 19.01 11.65 3.73
C THR A 254 20.19 12.19 4.55
N MET A 255 20.20 13.48 4.90
CA MET A 255 21.23 14.03 5.79
C MET A 255 21.20 13.36 7.17
N PHE A 256 20.03 13.10 7.75
CA PHE A 256 19.98 12.46 9.06
C PHE A 256 20.02 10.94 8.99
N SER A 257 19.32 10.32 8.02
CA SER A 257 19.18 8.86 7.96
C SER A 257 20.46 8.13 7.57
N ALA A 258 21.42 8.82 6.94
CA ALA A 258 22.67 8.21 6.49
C ALA A 258 23.72 8.03 7.61
N SER A 259 23.44 8.40 8.87
CA SER A 259 24.28 8.03 10.02
C SER A 259 23.46 7.87 11.29
N THR A 260 23.73 6.83 12.07
CA THR A 260 23.10 6.60 13.38
C THR A 260 23.39 7.74 14.37
N GLU A 261 24.58 8.35 14.29
CA GLU A 261 24.95 9.50 15.13
C GLU A 261 24.10 10.73 14.79
N ARG A 262 23.95 11.04 13.49
CA ARG A 262 23.11 12.16 13.02
C ARG A 262 21.64 11.92 13.36
N TRP A 263 21.17 10.68 13.21
CA TRP A 263 19.82 10.31 13.62
C TRP A 263 19.60 10.52 15.12
N THR A 264 20.58 10.18 15.96
CA THR A 264 20.53 10.42 17.40
C THR A 264 20.45 11.92 17.71
N ILE A 265 21.21 12.75 17.00
CA ILE A 265 21.12 14.22 17.11
C ILE A 265 19.71 14.69 16.73
N LEU A 266 19.12 14.22 15.63
CA LEU A 266 17.76 14.58 15.24
C LEU A 266 16.75 14.26 16.35
N LEU A 267 16.81 13.05 16.93
CA LEU A 267 15.89 12.61 17.97
C LEU A 267 16.03 13.38 19.30
N LYS A 268 17.17 14.02 19.54
CA LYS A 268 17.35 14.93 20.70
C LYS A 268 16.46 16.17 20.60
N TYR A 269 16.23 16.66 19.38
CA TYR A 269 15.43 17.87 19.13
C TYR A 269 13.98 17.55 18.76
N VAL A 270 13.76 16.47 18.01
CA VAL A 270 12.46 16.15 17.41
C VAL A 270 11.76 15.06 18.21
N SER A 271 10.77 15.45 19.04
CA SER A 271 10.00 14.52 19.88
C SER A 271 8.76 13.92 19.22
N ASP A 272 8.01 14.72 18.46
CA ASP A 272 6.63 14.36 18.09
C ASP A 272 6.52 13.71 16.69
N PHE A 273 7.24 14.23 15.70
CA PHE A 273 7.19 13.78 14.31
C PHE A 273 8.60 13.53 13.75
N THR A 274 9.00 12.27 13.58
CA THR A 274 10.29 11.95 12.97
C THR A 274 10.30 12.13 11.44
N LEU A 275 11.44 12.53 10.87
CA LEU A 275 11.65 12.60 9.41
C LEU A 275 11.43 11.25 8.74
N LYS A 276 10.72 11.25 7.61
CA LYS A 276 10.44 10.05 6.80
C LYS A 276 10.90 10.23 5.36
N PRO A 277 11.40 9.16 4.70
CA PRO A 277 11.74 9.22 3.28
C PRO A 277 10.50 9.56 2.46
N MET A 278 10.69 10.23 1.33
CA MET A 278 9.61 10.37 0.36
C MET A 278 9.28 8.98 -0.22
N SER A 279 8.00 8.69 -0.37
CA SER A 279 7.58 7.53 -1.17
C SER A 279 7.56 7.89 -2.64
N ASP A 280 8.24 7.09 -3.46
CA ASP A 280 8.20 7.20 -4.92
C ASP A 280 6.87 6.72 -5.50
N THR A 281 6.22 5.75 -4.84
CA THR A 281 5.03 5.08 -5.35
C THR A 281 3.71 5.55 -4.72
N ARG A 282 3.74 6.10 -3.50
CA ARG A 282 2.55 6.55 -2.74
C ARG A 282 2.70 8.01 -2.29
N TRP A 283 2.34 8.95 -3.16
CA TRP A 283 2.45 10.38 -2.93
C TRP A 283 1.62 10.86 -1.74
N GLU A 284 0.51 10.23 -1.42
CA GLU A 284 -0.29 10.58 -0.23
C GLU A 284 0.51 10.41 1.06
N SER A 285 1.48 9.49 1.09
CA SER A 285 2.34 9.27 2.25
C SER A 285 3.41 10.35 2.41
N ARG A 286 3.64 11.21 1.40
CA ARG A 286 4.61 12.32 1.48
C ARG A 286 4.20 13.40 2.48
N VAL A 287 2.92 13.43 2.88
CA VAL A 287 2.47 14.28 4.00
C VAL A 287 3.31 14.01 5.26
N GLU A 288 3.69 12.74 5.49
CA GLU A 288 4.48 12.35 6.65
C GLU A 288 5.93 12.85 6.58
N SER A 289 6.47 13.07 5.37
CA SER A 289 7.79 13.67 5.18
C SER A 289 7.79 15.18 5.43
N ILE A 290 6.64 15.85 5.24
CA ILE A 290 6.51 17.30 5.41
C ILE A 290 6.12 17.68 6.84
N LYS A 291 5.31 16.86 7.52
CA LYS A 291 4.83 17.12 8.89
C LYS A 291 5.94 17.54 9.88
N PRO A 292 7.08 16.82 9.99
CA PRO A 292 8.17 17.23 10.89
C PRO A 292 8.67 18.64 10.59
N ILE A 293 8.82 18.99 9.32
CA ILE A 293 9.33 20.29 8.89
C ILE A 293 8.27 21.38 9.09
N ARG A 294 6.97 21.04 8.96
CA ARG A 294 5.87 21.99 9.18
C ARG A 294 5.66 22.34 10.66
N PHE A 295 5.76 21.36 11.54
CA PHE A 295 5.40 21.52 12.95
C PHE A 295 6.60 21.62 13.89
N GLN A 296 7.79 21.23 13.44
CA GLN A 296 9.01 21.23 14.24
C GLN A 296 10.20 21.84 13.46
N LEU A 297 9.93 22.90 12.67
CA LEU A 297 10.93 23.53 11.80
C LEU A 297 12.17 23.99 12.60
N GLY A 298 11.95 24.66 13.73
CA GLY A 298 13.03 25.15 14.59
C GLY A 298 13.89 24.02 15.15
N GLN A 299 13.27 22.95 15.62
CA GLN A 299 13.96 21.77 16.13
C GLN A 299 14.80 21.09 15.03
N VAL A 300 14.27 20.98 13.81
CA VAL A 300 15.03 20.44 12.67
C VAL A 300 16.18 21.37 12.30
N HIS A 301 15.96 22.68 12.32
CA HIS A 301 17.00 23.69 12.07
C HIS A 301 18.15 23.58 13.10
N ASP A 302 17.83 23.50 14.39
CA ASP A 302 18.82 23.39 15.47
C ASP A 302 19.61 22.08 15.39
N ALA A 303 18.94 20.97 15.01
CA ALA A 303 19.61 19.70 14.75
C ALA A 303 20.65 19.82 13.62
N PHE A 304 20.38 20.57 12.55
CA PHE A 304 21.39 20.85 11.51
C PHE A 304 22.55 21.70 12.05
N GLY A 305 22.26 22.65 12.93
CA GLY A 305 23.26 23.43 13.66
C GLY A 305 24.24 22.52 14.39
N GLU A 306 23.72 21.64 15.27
CA GLU A 306 24.55 20.71 16.05
C GLU A 306 25.34 19.73 15.15
N VAL A 307 24.74 19.20 14.07
CA VAL A 307 25.46 18.37 13.10
C VAL A 307 26.63 19.13 12.47
N SER A 308 26.43 20.41 12.13
CA SER A 308 27.47 21.23 11.49
C SER A 308 28.64 21.58 12.42
N GLU A 309 28.38 21.66 13.72
CA GLU A 309 29.39 21.93 14.75
C GLU A 309 30.21 20.68 15.09
N LEU A 310 29.54 19.53 15.24
CA LEU A 310 30.17 18.29 15.67
C LEU A 310 30.91 17.56 14.55
N THR A 311 30.47 17.69 13.30
CA THR A 311 31.07 16.94 12.20
C THR A 311 32.46 17.46 11.83
N LYS A 312 33.38 16.52 11.59
CA LYS A 312 34.71 16.81 11.04
C LYS A 312 34.76 16.69 9.51
N ASP A 313 33.71 16.16 8.89
CA ASP A 313 33.62 16.00 7.44
C ASP A 313 33.24 17.36 6.79
N PRO A 314 34.11 17.95 5.94
CA PRO A 314 33.82 19.21 5.27
C PRO A 314 32.55 19.18 4.42
N LYS A 315 32.22 18.03 3.80
CA LYS A 315 31.03 17.87 2.97
C LYS A 315 29.76 17.94 3.82
N ILE A 316 29.71 17.18 4.91
CA ILE A 316 28.56 17.16 5.83
C ILE A 316 28.39 18.53 6.48
N LYS A 317 29.49 19.19 6.86
CA LYS A 317 29.47 20.53 7.42
C LYS A 317 28.90 21.55 6.44
N SER A 318 29.43 21.57 5.21
CA SER A 318 28.98 22.47 4.15
C SER A 318 27.51 22.24 3.80
N GLU A 319 27.09 20.99 3.67
CA GLU A 319 25.72 20.65 3.32
C GLU A 319 24.72 20.95 4.45
N SER A 320 25.08 20.68 5.72
CA SER A 320 24.24 21.02 6.88
C SER A 320 24.07 22.53 7.03
N LEU A 321 25.15 23.30 6.87
CA LEU A 321 25.07 24.77 6.86
C LEU A 321 24.28 25.30 5.66
N SER A 322 24.38 24.65 4.51
CA SER A 322 23.59 24.98 3.33
C SER A 322 22.10 24.81 3.60
N LEU A 323 21.71 23.67 4.19
CA LEU A 323 20.32 23.35 4.53
C LEU A 323 19.78 24.31 5.59
N ALA A 324 20.52 24.54 6.67
CA ALA A 324 20.12 25.44 7.75
C ALA A 324 19.97 26.90 7.29
N ASN A 325 20.97 27.45 6.60
CA ASN A 325 21.05 28.90 6.36
C ASN A 325 20.46 29.36 5.03
N TYR A 326 20.42 28.50 4.00
CA TYR A 326 20.07 28.92 2.64
C TYR A 326 18.78 28.29 2.11
N GLU A 327 18.54 27.02 2.45
CA GLU A 327 17.39 26.24 1.95
C GLU A 327 16.11 26.54 2.74
N PHE A 328 16.18 26.81 4.06
CA PHE A 328 15.06 27.34 4.86
C PHE A 328 14.72 28.81 4.56
N SER A 329 14.75 29.19 3.29
CA SER A 329 14.27 30.49 2.82
C SER A 329 12.76 30.65 3.03
N TYR A 330 12.28 31.91 3.07
CA TYR A 330 10.85 32.19 3.15
C TYR A 330 10.02 31.46 2.07
N ASN A 331 10.52 31.37 0.84
CA ASN A 331 9.86 30.64 -0.25
C ASN A 331 9.71 29.14 0.05
N PHE A 332 10.73 28.53 0.66
CA PHE A 332 10.68 27.12 1.03
C PHE A 332 9.69 26.90 2.18
N ILE A 333 9.73 27.74 3.21
CA ILE A 333 8.83 27.65 4.36
C ILE A 333 7.37 27.86 3.93
N LEU A 334 7.12 28.84 3.08
CA LEU A 334 5.80 29.05 2.47
C LEU A 334 5.35 27.82 1.66
N SER A 335 6.27 27.20 0.92
CA SER A 335 6.00 25.95 0.19
C SER A 335 5.68 24.79 1.14
N VAL A 336 6.38 24.66 2.28
CA VAL A 336 6.09 23.65 3.31
C VAL A 336 4.64 23.81 3.81
N VAL A 337 4.22 25.03 4.11
CA VAL A 337 2.85 25.31 4.57
C VAL A 337 1.83 24.95 3.51
N ILE A 338 2.01 25.44 2.27
CA ILE A 338 1.10 25.17 1.14
C ILE A 338 0.95 23.67 0.90
N TRP A 339 2.08 22.95 0.77
CA TRP A 339 2.07 21.51 0.51
C TRP A 339 1.50 20.72 1.68
N ASN A 340 1.75 21.14 2.92
CA ASN A 340 1.15 20.47 4.08
C ASN A 340 -0.39 20.54 4.05
N GLU A 341 -0.98 21.69 3.73
CA GLU A 341 -2.44 21.84 3.63
C GLU A 341 -3.02 20.97 2.50
N LEU A 342 -2.42 21.06 1.30
CA LEU A 342 -2.84 20.29 0.12
C LEU A 342 -2.75 18.78 0.36
N LEU A 343 -1.59 18.29 0.81
CA LEU A 343 -1.37 16.87 1.07
C LEU A 343 -2.20 16.36 2.24
N SER A 344 -2.45 17.17 3.27
CA SER A 344 -3.31 16.79 4.39
C SER A 344 -4.76 16.59 3.96
N ALA A 345 -5.30 17.48 3.12
CA ALA A 345 -6.64 17.34 2.57
C ALA A 345 -6.75 16.08 1.70
N ILE A 346 -5.80 15.87 0.79
CA ILE A 346 -5.80 14.70 -0.10
C ILE A 346 -5.60 13.39 0.68
N ASN A 347 -4.70 13.36 1.67
CA ASN A 347 -4.47 12.16 2.48
C ASN A 347 -5.69 11.78 3.33
N LYS A 348 -6.44 12.75 3.87
CA LYS A 348 -7.70 12.47 4.58
C LYS A 348 -8.69 11.76 3.66
N VAL A 349 -8.93 12.33 2.47
CA VAL A 349 -9.84 11.75 1.47
C VAL A 349 -9.35 10.39 1.00
N SER A 350 -8.06 10.23 0.70
CA SER A 350 -7.47 8.96 0.26
C SER A 350 -7.66 7.85 1.30
N LYS A 351 -7.39 8.13 2.58
CA LYS A 351 -7.60 7.15 3.67
C LYS A 351 -9.06 6.78 3.84
N SER A 352 -9.96 7.76 3.76
CA SER A 352 -11.40 7.47 3.81
C SER A 352 -11.83 6.57 2.66
N LEU A 353 -11.40 6.87 1.42
CA LEU A 353 -11.77 6.10 0.22
C LEU A 353 -11.25 4.65 0.23
N GLN A 354 -10.22 4.35 1.02
CA GLN A 354 -9.66 3.00 1.19
C GLN A 354 -10.36 2.19 2.29
N SER A 355 -11.38 2.73 2.95
CA SER A 355 -12.14 2.00 3.97
C SER A 355 -12.96 0.86 3.36
N GLU A 356 -12.95 -0.31 4.03
CA GLU A 356 -13.72 -1.49 3.62
C GLU A 356 -15.24 -1.24 3.55
N THR A 357 -15.74 -0.32 4.37
CA THR A 357 -17.16 0.07 4.43
C THR A 357 -17.50 1.26 3.53
N MET A 358 -16.57 1.70 2.66
CA MET A 358 -16.79 2.85 1.79
C MET A 358 -17.95 2.61 0.80
N GLU A 359 -18.86 3.58 0.74
CA GLU A 359 -19.98 3.62 -0.20
C GLU A 359 -19.73 4.62 -1.32
N LEU A 360 -20.27 4.36 -2.50
CA LEU A 360 -20.08 5.21 -3.67
C LEU A 360 -20.61 6.65 -3.48
N SER A 361 -21.76 6.80 -2.81
CA SER A 361 -22.35 8.11 -2.46
C SER A 361 -21.40 8.94 -1.60
N ASN A 362 -20.86 8.33 -0.55
CA ASN A 362 -19.89 8.97 0.35
C ASN A 362 -18.59 9.30 -0.37
N ALA A 363 -18.11 8.41 -1.25
CA ALA A 363 -16.94 8.66 -2.08
C ALA A 363 -17.12 9.90 -2.98
N VAL A 364 -18.28 10.03 -3.63
CA VAL A 364 -18.62 11.21 -4.46
C VAL A 364 -18.66 12.48 -3.62
N GLN A 365 -19.24 12.44 -2.42
CA GLN A 365 -19.27 13.60 -1.51
C GLN A 365 -17.86 14.01 -1.07
N LEU A 366 -16.99 13.05 -0.72
CA LEU A 366 -15.60 13.33 -0.33
C LEU A 366 -14.79 13.95 -1.47
N LEU A 367 -14.97 13.45 -2.70
CA LEU A 367 -14.30 14.01 -3.88
C LEU A 367 -14.83 15.41 -4.23
N SER A 368 -16.14 15.64 -4.11
CA SER A 368 -16.74 16.97 -4.25
C SER A 368 -16.19 17.94 -3.21
N GLY A 369 -16.14 17.53 -1.95
CA GLY A 369 -15.57 18.34 -0.86
C GLY A 369 -14.08 18.65 -1.08
N LEU A 370 -13.31 17.72 -1.65
CA LEU A 370 -11.92 17.96 -2.03
C LEU A 370 -11.79 19.00 -3.15
N LYS A 371 -12.66 18.93 -4.16
CA LYS A 371 -12.72 19.91 -5.23
C LYS A 371 -13.09 21.30 -4.71
N ASP A 372 -14.08 21.38 -3.82
CA ASP A 372 -14.48 22.64 -3.18
C ASP A 372 -13.35 23.20 -2.30
N PHE A 373 -12.61 22.32 -1.60
CA PHE A 373 -11.41 22.71 -0.87
C PHE A 373 -10.37 23.34 -1.79
N PHE A 374 -10.06 22.75 -2.95
CA PHE A 374 -9.09 23.35 -3.87
C PHE A 374 -9.54 24.72 -4.40
N ASN A 375 -10.82 24.89 -4.75
CA ASN A 375 -11.34 26.19 -5.19
C ASN A 375 -11.24 27.24 -4.08
N ASN A 376 -11.64 26.90 -2.84
CA ASN A 376 -11.51 27.80 -1.69
C ASN A 376 -10.04 28.11 -1.37
N PHE A 377 -9.17 27.11 -1.45
CA PHE A 377 -7.74 27.27 -1.18
C PHE A 377 -7.09 28.15 -2.25
N ARG A 378 -7.46 28.04 -3.52
CA ARG A 378 -7.02 28.92 -4.60
C ARG A 378 -7.27 30.41 -4.30
N GLU A 379 -8.44 30.73 -3.72
CA GLU A 379 -8.83 32.11 -3.43
C GLU A 379 -8.22 32.66 -2.14
N LYS A 380 -8.25 31.89 -1.05
CA LYS A 380 -7.93 32.36 0.30
C LYS A 380 -6.66 31.73 0.89
N GLY A 381 -6.24 30.60 0.35
CA GLY A 381 -5.16 29.78 0.89
C GLY A 381 -3.80 30.46 0.85
N PHE A 382 -3.53 31.35 -0.10
CA PHE A 382 -2.24 32.04 -0.18
C PHE A 382 -1.99 32.96 1.02
N GLU A 383 -2.95 33.84 1.34
CA GLU A 383 -2.81 34.77 2.47
C GLU A 383 -2.79 34.06 3.83
N LEU A 384 -3.58 32.99 3.98
CA LEU A 384 -3.51 32.14 5.17
C LEU A 384 -2.14 31.46 5.29
N SER A 385 -1.64 30.88 4.20
CA SER A 385 -0.33 30.22 4.18
C SER A 385 0.81 31.20 4.50
N LYS A 386 0.72 32.44 4.01
CA LYS A 386 1.69 33.50 4.31
C LYS A 386 1.76 33.83 5.80
N LYS A 387 0.61 34.02 6.46
CA LYS A 387 0.57 34.32 7.90
C LYS A 387 1.23 33.21 8.72
N THR A 388 0.92 31.96 8.41
CA THR A 388 1.55 30.81 9.05
C THR A 388 3.03 30.70 8.75
N ALA A 389 3.45 30.95 7.51
CA ALA A 389 4.87 30.93 7.14
C ALA A 389 5.67 32.04 7.83
N GLN A 390 5.07 33.21 8.06
CA GLN A 390 5.69 34.31 8.80
C GLN A 390 5.99 33.91 10.25
N GLN A 391 5.05 33.26 10.92
CA GLN A 391 5.25 32.73 12.28
C GLN A 391 6.39 31.71 12.32
N LEU A 392 6.42 30.76 11.37
CA LEU A 392 7.50 29.77 11.28
C LEU A 392 8.87 30.40 10.98
N CYS A 393 8.89 31.53 10.27
CA CYS A 393 10.11 32.28 10.02
C CYS A 393 10.64 32.99 11.26
N GLU A 394 9.76 33.50 12.11
CA GLU A 394 10.11 34.09 13.40
C GLU A 394 10.79 33.05 14.30
N ASP A 395 10.28 31.81 14.32
CA ASP A 395 10.82 30.70 15.13
C ASP A 395 12.29 30.37 14.79
N ILE A 396 12.70 30.52 13.53
CA ILE A 396 14.07 30.22 13.07
C ILE A 396 14.93 31.47 12.82
N GLY A 397 14.41 32.66 13.13
CA GLY A 397 15.11 33.93 12.89
C GLY A 397 15.33 34.28 11.40
N THR A 398 14.54 33.69 10.49
CA THR A 398 14.63 33.97 9.05
C THR A 398 13.74 35.15 8.67
N GLN A 399 14.25 36.08 7.85
CA GLN A 399 13.46 37.21 7.38
C GLN A 399 12.39 36.76 6.36
N PRO A 400 11.10 37.11 6.54
CA PRO A 400 10.01 36.70 5.65
C PRO A 400 9.98 37.54 4.35
N ILE A 401 11.06 37.48 3.58
CA ILE A 401 11.28 38.29 2.37
C ILE A 401 11.44 37.37 1.16
N PHE A 402 10.66 37.65 0.11
CA PHE A 402 10.87 37.02 -1.19
C PHE A 402 12.22 37.46 -1.78
N LYS A 403 13.18 36.52 -1.87
CA LYS A 403 14.53 36.77 -2.41
C LYS A 403 14.43 37.43 -3.79
N ARG A 404 15.16 38.54 -4.00
CA ARG A 404 15.20 39.26 -5.28
C ARG A 404 15.88 38.41 -6.35
N SER A 405 15.16 38.10 -7.43
CA SER A 405 15.80 37.56 -8.63
C SER A 405 16.66 38.64 -9.29
N ARG A 406 17.89 38.31 -9.71
CA ARG A 406 18.74 39.23 -10.46
C ARG A 406 18.04 39.58 -11.78
N VAL A 407 17.69 40.85 -11.96
CA VAL A 407 17.15 41.33 -13.24
C VAL A 407 18.28 41.31 -14.25
N LEU A 408 18.24 40.36 -15.20
CA LEU A 408 19.13 40.35 -16.35
C LEU A 408 18.80 41.56 -17.21
N LYS A 409 19.65 42.59 -17.18
CA LYS A 409 19.58 43.68 -18.15
C LYS A 409 20.12 43.16 -19.47
N LYS A 410 19.29 43.08 -20.51
CA LYS A 410 19.79 42.92 -21.88
C LYS A 410 20.61 44.18 -22.23
N SER A 411 21.74 43.97 -22.90
CA SER A 411 22.51 45.07 -23.50
C SER A 411 21.59 45.83 -24.45
N LYS A 412 21.41 47.13 -24.24
CA LYS A 412 20.69 47.98 -25.18
C LYS A 412 21.66 48.41 -26.28
N GLN A 413 21.25 48.29 -27.54
CA GLN A 413 22.06 48.76 -28.67
C GLN A 413 21.70 50.20 -29.06
N PHE A 414 20.49 50.64 -28.73
CA PHE A 414 19.99 51.99 -29.02
C PHE A 414 19.17 52.57 -27.85
N ASP A 415 19.24 53.89 -27.68
CA ASP A 415 18.62 54.60 -26.53
C ASP A 415 17.08 54.62 -26.55
N TYR A 416 16.45 54.32 -27.69
CA TYR A 416 14.98 54.25 -27.83
C TYR A 416 14.39 52.87 -27.49
N GLU A 417 15.22 51.87 -27.16
CA GLU A 417 14.73 50.54 -26.78
C GLU A 417 14.04 50.60 -25.40
N CYS A 418 12.71 50.48 -25.42
CA CYS A 418 11.90 50.43 -24.21
C CYS A 418 12.17 49.13 -23.44
N ASN A 419 12.18 49.19 -22.09
CA ASN A 419 12.30 47.98 -21.28
C ASN A 419 10.96 47.21 -21.34
N ASP A 420 10.89 46.16 -22.16
CA ASP A 420 9.70 45.28 -22.26
C ASP A 420 9.46 44.40 -21.01
N THR A 421 10.31 44.49 -19.98
CA THR A 421 10.16 43.69 -18.77
C THR A 421 9.21 44.35 -17.77
N ARG A 422 7.95 43.89 -17.73
CA ARG A 422 7.04 44.15 -16.60
C ARG A 422 7.73 43.78 -15.28
N THR A 423 7.96 44.75 -14.40
CA THR A 423 8.46 44.53 -13.03
C THR A 423 7.33 43.99 -12.15
N VAL A 424 7.07 42.69 -12.26
CA VAL A 424 6.19 41.96 -11.34
C VAL A 424 6.93 41.77 -10.01
N SER A 425 6.26 41.97 -8.86
CA SER A 425 6.90 41.77 -7.56
C SER A 425 7.27 40.28 -7.37
N ASN A 426 8.32 39.96 -6.61
CA ASN A 426 8.70 38.54 -6.40
C ASN A 426 7.59 37.75 -5.68
N GLU A 427 6.79 38.43 -4.88
CA GLU A 427 5.59 37.86 -4.27
C GLU A 427 4.53 37.51 -5.31
N GLN A 428 4.19 38.45 -6.19
CA GLN A 428 3.27 38.20 -7.30
C GLN A 428 3.79 37.08 -8.21
N LYS A 429 5.11 37.04 -8.43
CA LYS A 429 5.75 35.96 -9.18
C LYS A 429 5.57 34.61 -8.49
N PHE A 430 5.82 34.51 -7.18
CA PHE A 430 5.56 33.28 -6.43
C PHE A 430 4.07 32.91 -6.43
N TYR A 431 3.18 33.90 -6.27
CA TYR A 431 1.75 33.69 -6.31
C TYR A 431 1.28 33.10 -7.64
N HIS A 432 1.70 33.68 -8.77
CA HIS A 432 1.29 33.23 -10.11
C HIS A 432 2.05 31.99 -10.58
N ASP A 433 3.38 32.01 -10.54
CA ASP A 433 4.22 30.97 -11.15
C ASP A 433 4.34 29.71 -10.29
N TYR A 434 4.03 29.80 -8.98
CA TYR A 434 4.11 28.66 -8.06
C TYR A 434 2.75 28.31 -7.47
N PHE A 435 2.16 29.20 -6.66
CA PHE A 435 0.97 28.87 -5.89
C PHE A 435 -0.24 28.57 -6.79
N LEU A 436 -0.61 29.49 -7.68
CA LEU A 436 -1.72 29.29 -8.60
C LEU A 436 -1.43 28.14 -9.56
N ALA A 437 -0.22 28.03 -10.10
CA ALA A 437 0.14 26.92 -10.99
C ALA A 437 -0.07 25.53 -10.34
N VAL A 438 0.35 25.35 -9.08
CA VAL A 438 0.18 24.08 -8.34
C VAL A 438 -1.30 23.80 -8.04
N VAL A 439 -2.04 24.81 -7.57
CA VAL A 439 -3.46 24.64 -7.18
C VAL A 439 -4.35 24.47 -8.43
N ASP A 440 -4.08 25.21 -9.50
CA ASP A 440 -4.80 25.09 -10.77
C ASP A 440 -4.55 23.72 -11.39
N GLN A 441 -3.32 23.19 -11.31
CA GLN A 441 -3.05 21.82 -11.72
C GLN A 441 -3.85 20.80 -10.88
N ALA A 442 -3.98 21.02 -9.57
CA ALA A 442 -4.81 20.16 -8.71
C ALA A 442 -6.28 20.14 -9.17
N ILE A 443 -6.84 21.32 -9.48
CA ILE A 443 -8.22 21.49 -9.97
C ILE A 443 -8.40 20.85 -11.35
N VAL A 444 -7.43 21.02 -12.25
CA VAL A 444 -7.47 20.38 -13.58
C VAL A 444 -7.40 18.87 -13.45
N SER A 445 -6.43 18.35 -12.69
CA SER A 445 -6.23 16.90 -12.51
C SER A 445 -7.41 16.24 -11.80
N ILE A 446 -8.06 16.87 -10.80
CA ILE A 446 -9.25 16.28 -10.16
C ILE A 446 -10.42 16.18 -11.13
N ASN A 447 -10.68 17.23 -11.93
CA ASN A 447 -11.78 17.28 -12.90
C ASN A 447 -11.59 16.36 -14.11
N GLN A 448 -10.35 16.03 -14.45
CA GLN A 448 -10.06 15.11 -15.56
C GLN A 448 -10.17 13.65 -15.14
N ARG A 449 -9.93 13.34 -13.86
CA ARG A 449 -9.82 11.97 -13.33
C ARG A 449 -11.10 11.47 -12.67
N PHE A 450 -11.91 12.37 -12.11
CA PHE A 450 -13.17 12.09 -11.42
C PHE A 450 -14.28 12.97 -12.01
#